data_AF-A0A1Y5F9I3-F1
#
_entry.id   AF-A0A1Y5F9I3-F1
#
_cell.length_a   1.000
_cell.length_b   1.000
_cell.length_c   1.000
_cell.angle_alpha   90.00
_cell.angle_beta   90.00
_cell.angle_gamma   90.00
#
_symmetry.space_group_name_H-M   'P 1'
#
loop_
_entity.id
_entity.type
_entity.pdbx_description
1 polymer ?
#
loop_
_entity_poly.entity_id
_entity_poly.type
_entity_poly.pdbx_seq_one_letter_code
_entity_poly.pdbx_strand_id
1 'polypeptide(L)' 'MKERGVCFEDVLDCFEEGKFYGVFKNPSSNFPRQSVFLVKINDYPSIVPFIENENEIFLKTIIPDRRYKKFIKEKL' A
#
# COMPACT_ATOMS: atom_id res chain seq x y z
N MET A 1 -0.21 11.56 -22.92
CA MET A 1 -1.19 12.05 -21.92
C MET A 1 -0.67 11.61 -20.56
N LYS A 2 -0.40 12.52 -19.63
CA LYS A 2 0.08 12.18 -18.29
C LYS A 2 -1.15 11.91 -17.43
N GLU A 3 -1.53 10.65 -17.28
CA GLU A 3 -2.51 10.26 -16.26
C GLU A 3 -1.91 10.64 -14.91
N ARG A 4 -2.42 11.72 -14.31
CA ARG A 4 -2.07 12.07 -12.92
C ARG A 4 -2.88 11.15 -12.01
N GLY A 5 -2.52 9.87 -12.01
CA GLY A 5 -3.05 8.81 -11.16
C GLY A 5 -1.91 7.97 -10.62
N VAL A 6 -2.21 7.11 -9.65
CA VAL A 6 -1.27 6.12 -9.12
C VAL A 6 -1.58 4.76 -9.75
N CYS A 7 -0.55 3.98 -10.10
CA CYS A 7 -0.66 2.64 -10.66
C CYS A 7 0.07 1.61 -9.80
N PHE A 8 -0.04 0.32 -10.15
CA PHE A 8 0.58 -0.73 -9.34
C PHE A 8 2.10 -0.73 -9.43
N GLU A 9 2.67 -0.23 -10.53
CA GLU A 9 4.11 0.01 -10.64
C GLU A 9 4.60 0.96 -9.53
N ASP A 10 3.84 2.01 -9.18
CA ASP A 10 4.21 2.89 -8.06
C ASP A 10 4.30 2.14 -6.72
N VAL A 11 3.51 1.07 -6.54
CA VAL A 11 3.57 0.20 -5.35
C VAL A 11 4.84 -0.64 -5.38
N LEU A 12 5.22 -1.14 -6.57
CA LEU A 12 6.46 -1.89 -6.77
C LEU A 12 7.69 -1.03 -6.48
N ASP A 13 7.73 0.17 -7.04
CA ASP A 13 8.79 1.17 -6.83
C ASP A 13 8.97 1.47 -5.33
N CYS A 14 7.88 1.49 -4.55
CA CYS A 14 7.96 1.71 -3.11
C CYS A 14 8.77 0.64 -2.36
N PHE A 15 8.80 -0.60 -2.83
CA PHE A 15 9.63 -1.65 -2.20
C PHE A 15 11.11 -1.41 -2.47
N GLU A 16 11.47 -0.96 -3.67
CA GLU A 16 12.86 -0.68 -4.06
C GLU A 16 13.39 0.60 -3.39
N GLU A 17 12.55 1.61 -3.27
CA GLU A 17 12.90 2.93 -2.74
C GLU A 17 12.84 3.03 -1.20
N GLY A 18 12.56 1.93 -0.50
CA GLY A 18 12.42 1.94 0.96
C GLY A 18 11.20 2.72 1.47
N LYS A 19 10.18 2.88 0.62
CA LYS A 19 8.91 3.56 0.89
C LYS A 19 7.79 2.58 1.26
N PHE A 20 8.12 1.32 1.50
CA PHE A 20 7.25 0.31 2.09
C PHE A 20 7.38 0.31 3.62
N TYR A 21 6.25 0.50 4.32
CA TYR A 21 6.20 0.67 5.78
C TYR A 21 5.62 -0.54 6.51
N GLY A 22 5.16 -1.56 5.78
CA GLY A 22 4.77 -2.84 6.34
C GLY A 22 3.41 -3.36 5.89
N VAL A 23 3.05 -4.52 6.44
CA VAL A 23 1.78 -5.22 6.22
C VAL A 23 0.95 -5.19 7.50
N PHE A 24 -0.36 -4.99 7.38
CA PHE A 24 -1.29 -5.24 8.47
C PHE A 24 -2.53 -5.99 7.98
N LYS A 25 -3.17 -6.71 8.90
CA LYS A 25 -4.39 -7.46 8.58
C LYS A 25 -5.54 -6.50 8.29
N ASN A 26 -6.37 -6.80 7.29
CA ASN A 26 -7.61 -6.04 7.11
C ASN A 26 -8.49 -6.17 8.38
N PRO A 27 -8.85 -5.07 9.05
CA PRO A 27 -9.66 -5.12 10.27
C PRO A 27 -11.11 -5.55 10.01
N SER A 28 -11.57 -5.50 8.75
CA SER A 28 -12.92 -5.92 8.40
C SER A 28 -13.03 -7.45 8.37
N SER A 29 -14.03 -7.98 9.09
CA SER A 29 -14.42 -9.39 9.04
C SER A 29 -14.96 -9.85 7.68
N ASN A 30 -15.35 -8.91 6.81
CA ASN A 30 -15.89 -9.22 5.48
C ASN A 30 -14.81 -9.77 4.52
N PHE A 31 -13.52 -9.53 4.82
CA PHE A 31 -12.41 -9.95 3.96
C PHE A 31 -11.29 -10.63 4.77
N PRO A 32 -11.56 -11.82 5.35
CA PRO A 32 -10.68 -12.46 6.31
C PRO A 32 -9.35 -12.95 5.71
N ARG A 33 -9.28 -13.16 4.39
CA ARG A 33 -8.04 -13.51 3.68
C ARG A 33 -7.25 -12.30 3.17
N GLN A 34 -7.75 -11.09 3.37
CA GLN A 34 -7.13 -9.88 2.87
C GLN A 34 -6.16 -9.28 3.89
N SER A 35 -5.01 -8.87 3.39
CA SER A 35 -4.02 -8.06 4.10
C SER A 35 -3.86 -6.73 3.37
N VAL A 36 -3.12 -5.81 3.98
CA VAL A 36 -2.98 -4.45 3.48
C VAL A 36 -1.54 -4.01 3.57
N PHE A 37 -0.97 -3.54 2.45
CA PHE A 37 0.30 -2.84 2.44
C PHE A 37 0.11 -1.39 2.84
N LEU A 38 1.08 -0.86 3.60
CA LEU A 38 1.25 0.56 3.80
C LEU A 38 2.49 1.03 3.03
N VAL A 39 2.29 1.93 2.07
CA VAL A 39 3.35 2.50 1.23
C VAL A 39 3.27 4.04 1.21
N LYS A 40 4.37 4.71 0.87
CA LYS A 40 4.41 6.17 0.64
C LYS A 40 4.57 6.45 -0.85
N ILE A 41 3.45 6.76 -1.52
CA ILE A 41 3.43 7.13 -2.93
C ILE A 41 3.22 8.64 -3.03
N ASN A 42 4.06 9.35 -3.80
CA ASN A 42 3.99 10.80 -3.97
C ASN A 42 3.94 11.57 -2.62
N ASP A 43 4.76 11.14 -1.66
CA ASP A 43 4.82 11.67 -0.28
C ASP A 43 3.51 11.56 0.52
N TYR A 44 2.60 10.68 0.07
CA TYR A 44 1.31 10.46 0.72
C TYR A 44 1.16 9.00 1.17
N PRO A 45 0.66 8.76 2.39
CA PRO A 45 0.42 7.40 2.85
C PRO A 45 -0.70 6.77 2.04
N SER A 46 -0.45 5.62 1.45
CA SER A 46 -1.42 4.86 0.69
C SER A 46 -1.50 3.45 1.23
N ILE A 47 -2.72 2.94 1.35
CA ILE A 47 -2.98 1.55 1.70
C ILE A 47 -3.35 0.78 0.43
N VAL A 48 -2.77 -0.41 0.28
CA VAL A 48 -3.01 -1.27 -0.89
C VAL A 48 -3.47 -2.63 -0.39
N PRO A 49 -4.77 -2.93 -0.42
CA PRO A 49 -5.23 -4.24 -0.03
C PRO A 49 -4.82 -5.29 -1.05
N PHE A 50 -4.47 -6.46 -0.55
CA PHE A 50 -4.05 -7.58 -1.37
C PHE A 50 -4.50 -8.91 -0.76
N ILE A 51 -4.54 -9.93 -1.61
CA ILE A 51 -4.62 -11.33 -1.19
C ILE A 51 -3.36 -12.03 -1.67
N GLU A 52 -2.89 -12.98 -0.91
CA GLU A 52 -1.72 -13.79 -1.21
C GLU A 52 -2.15 -15.25 -1.29
N ASN A 53 -1.67 -15.97 -2.29
CA ASN A 53 -1.79 -17.41 -2.42
C ASN A 53 -0.38 -18.03 -2.50
N GLU A 54 -0.29 -19.33 -2.79
CA GLU A 54 1.00 -20.05 -2.80
C GLU A 54 2.01 -19.52 -3.83
N ASN A 55 1.55 -18.83 -4.88
CA ASN A 55 2.37 -18.47 -6.04
C ASN A 55 2.42 -16.96 -6.30
N GLU A 56 1.44 -16.19 -5.84
CA GLU A 56 1.31 -14.77 -6.20
C GLU A 56 0.63 -13.91 -5.13
N ILE A 57 0.87 -12.61 -5.25
CA ILE A 57 0.18 -11.54 -4.53
C ILE A 57 -0.69 -10.77 -5.53
N PHE A 58 -1.99 -10.73 -5.28
CA PHE A 58 -2.93 -9.97 -6.09
C PHE A 58 -3.28 -8.64 -5.41
N LEU A 59 -2.79 -7.54 -5.97
CA LEU A 59 -3.10 -6.18 -5.52
C LEU A 59 -4.53 -5.79 -5.96
N LYS A 60 -5.25 -5.09 -5.07
CA LYS A 60 -6.59 -4.58 -5.37
C LYS A 60 -6.56 -3.11 -5.72
N THR A 61 -6.84 -2.23 -4.78
CA THR A 61 -6.99 -0.79 -5.04
C THR A 61 -5.96 -0.01 -4.25
N ILE A 62 -5.34 0.99 -4.87
CA ILE A 62 -4.48 1.93 -4.16
C ILE A 62 -5.38 3.01 -3.55
N ILE A 63 -5.37 3.11 -2.23
CA ILE A 63 -6.24 4.02 -1.49
C ILE A 63 -5.35 4.98 -0.69
N PRO A 64 -5.22 6.25 -1.11
CA PRO A 64 -4.60 7.27 -0.30
C PRO A 64 -5.34 7.41 1.04
N ASP A 65 -4.63 7.30 2.16
CA ASP A 65 -5.24 7.34 3.50
C ASP A 65 -4.42 8.14 4.51
N ARG A 66 -4.82 9.41 4.70
CA ARG A 66 -4.21 10.34 5.68
C ARG A 66 -4.09 9.79 7.10
N ARG A 67 -4.94 8.84 7.51
CA ARG A 67 -4.91 8.29 8.87
C ARG A 67 -3.56 7.62 9.17
N TYR A 68 -2.87 7.15 8.14
CA TYR A 68 -1.58 6.49 8.27
C TYR A 68 -0.38 7.44 8.18
N LYS A 69 -0.59 8.76 8.07
CA LYS A 69 0.49 9.76 7.97
C LYS A 69 1.50 9.67 9.11
N LYS A 70 1.07 9.27 10.31
CA LYS A 70 1.94 9.12 11.49
C LYS A 70 2.98 8.00 11.35
N PHE A 71 2.73 7.00 10.49
CA PHE A 71 3.61 5.86 10.32
C PHE A 71 4.68 6.09 9.24
N ILE A 72 4.43 7.04 8.33
CA ILE A 72 5.32 7.30 7.18
C ILE A 72 6.24 8.51 7.39
N LYS A 73 6.24 9.11 8.58
CA LYS A 73 7.13 10.23 8.89
C LYS A 73 8.57 9.74 8.90
N GLU A 74 9.44 10.41 8.16
CA GLU A 74 10.87 10.21 8.30
C GLU A 74 11.30 10.66 9.70
N LYS A 75 12.09 9.83 10.38
CA LYS A 75 12.89 10.30 11.52
C LYS A 75 13.95 11.24 10.93
N LEU A 76 13.84 12.53 11.25
CA LEU A 76 14.96 13.46 11.18
C LEU A 76 16.13 12.96 12.03
#